data_AF-A0A087UFK5-F1
#
_entry.id   AF-A0A087UFK5-F1
#
_cell.length_a   1.000
_cell.length_b   1.000
_cell.length_c   1.000
_cell.angle_alpha   90.00
_cell.angle_beta   90.00
_cell.angle_gamma   90.00
#
_symmetry.space_group_name_H-M   'P 1'
#
loop_
_entity.id
_entity.type
_entity.pdbx_description
1 polymer ?
#
loop_
_entity_poly.entity_id
_entity_poly.type
_entity_poly.pdbx_seq_one_letter_code
_entity_poly.pdbx_strand_id
1 'polypeptide(L)'
;LHLLQDKLQKQETRFRKSISASERLAICLRFLASGSNYTDLAYTFRVSKSSVSHIIRETCDVIWQVLQPLVMAIPASSDEWAIIAEGFEYKWNF
;
A
#
# COMPACT_ATOMS: atom_id res chain seq x y z
N LEU A 1 -7.89 -2.88 -7.15
CA LEU A 1 -6.90 -2.31 -8.10
C LEU A 1 -7.30 -0.95 -8.65
N HIS A 2 -8.56 -0.72 -9.04
CA HIS A 2 -9.02 0.54 -9.66
C HIS A 2 -8.48 1.83 -9.02
N LEU A 3 -8.49 1.94 -7.68
CA LEU A 3 -8.02 3.15 -6.99
C LEU A 3 -6.51 3.45 -7.16
N LEU A 4 -5.68 2.42 -7.37
CA LEU A 4 -4.22 2.53 -7.37
C LEU A 4 -3.62 2.25 -8.77
N GLN A 5 -4.41 1.72 -9.70
CA GLN A 5 -3.97 1.23 -11.01
C GLN A 5 -3.12 2.27 -11.74
N ASP A 6 -3.67 3.48 -11.91
CA ASP A 6 -3.05 4.52 -12.74
C ASP A 6 -1.74 5.04 -12.17
N LYS A 7 -1.59 5.01 -10.83
CA LYS A 7 -0.36 5.46 -10.15
C LYS A 7 0.71 4.37 -10.03
N LEU A 8 0.30 3.10 -10.05
CA LEU A 8 1.23 1.96 -9.95
C LEU A 8 1.68 1.42 -11.31
N GLN A 9 0.89 1.62 -12.35
CA GLN A 9 1.21 1.17 -13.69
C GLN A 9 2.46 1.91 -14.21
N LYS A 10 3.47 1.16 -14.63
CA LYS A 10 4.65 1.71 -15.29
C LYS A 10 4.42 1.74 -16.81
N GLN A 11 5.13 2.66 -17.47
CA GLN A 11 5.14 2.77 -18.92
C GLN A 11 5.74 1.50 -19.53
N GLU A 12 5.03 0.90 -20.49
CA GLU A 12 5.58 -0.17 -21.31
C GLU A 12 6.55 0.41 -22.33
N THR A 13 7.66 -0.31 -22.54
CA THR A 13 8.71 0.07 -23.49
C THR A 13 9.07 -1.12 -24.37
N ARG A 14 9.95 -0.93 -25.36
CA ARG A 14 10.48 -2.05 -26.17
C ARG A 14 11.47 -2.95 -25.40
N PHE A 15 11.79 -2.62 -24.15
CA PHE A 15 12.64 -3.42 -23.28
C PHE A 15 11.82 -4.52 -22.58
N ARG A 16 12.38 -5.08 -21.50
CA ARG A 16 11.68 -6.05 -20.65
C ARG A 16 10.33 -5.46 -20.20
N LYS A 17 9.28 -6.29 -20.27
CA LYS A 17 7.94 -5.97 -19.77
C LYS A 17 8.02 -5.43 -18.35
N SER A 18 7.24 -4.38 -18.07
CA SER A 18 7.21 -3.82 -16.72
C SER A 18 6.52 -4.78 -15.75
N ILE A 19 6.87 -4.70 -14.47
CA ILE A 19 6.16 -5.41 -13.41
C ILE A 19 4.80 -4.71 -13.25
N SER A 20 3.72 -5.46 -13.44
CA SER A 20 2.37 -4.93 -13.55
C SER A 20 1.91 -4.27 -12.24
N ALA A 21 0.95 -3.34 -12.33
CA ALA A 21 0.39 -2.67 -11.15
C ALA A 21 -0.13 -3.67 -10.09
N SER A 22 -0.75 -4.77 -10.52
CA SER A 22 -1.24 -5.82 -9.63
C SER A 22 -0.12 -6.56 -8.90
N GLU A 23 0.97 -6.87 -9.60
CA GLU A 23 2.13 -7.57 -9.04
C GLU A 23 2.92 -6.67 -8.09
N ARG A 24 3.08 -5.38 -8.43
CA ARG A 24 3.65 -4.37 -7.51
C ARG A 24 2.86 -4.29 -6.20
N LEU A 25 1.54 -4.23 -6.31
CA LEU A 25 0.64 -4.20 -5.16
C LEU A 25 0.75 -5.49 -4.34
N ALA A 26 0.77 -6.66 -4.98
CA ALA A 26 0.90 -7.94 -4.30
C ALA A 26 2.22 -8.06 -3.51
N ILE A 27 3.34 -7.62 -4.09
CA ILE A 27 4.64 -7.59 -3.40
C ILE A 27 4.57 -6.72 -2.14
N CYS A 28 4.01 -5.51 -2.26
CA CYS A 28 3.88 -4.58 -1.15
C CYS A 28 2.96 -5.11 -0.05
N LEU A 29 1.77 -5.62 -0.40
CA LEU A 29 0.84 -6.19 0.57
C LEU A 29 1.42 -7.41 1.27
N ARG A 30 2.16 -8.27 0.55
CA ARG A 30 2.86 -9.40 1.16
C ARG A 30 3.86 -8.91 2.20
N PHE A 31 4.66 -7.89 1.88
CA PHE A 31 5.60 -7.29 2.82
C PHE A 31 4.91 -6.75 4.08
N LEU A 32 3.86 -5.93 3.91
CA LEU A 32 3.11 -5.32 5.02
C LEU A 32 2.43 -6.35 5.92
N ALA A 33 1.91 -7.44 5.33
CA ALA A 33 1.19 -8.46 6.07
C ALA A 33 2.10 -9.43 6.85
N SER A 34 3.34 -9.66 6.41
CA SER A 34 4.21 -10.68 7.02
C SER A 34 5.52 -10.18 7.62
N GLY A 35 5.92 -8.93 7.37
CA GLY A 35 7.23 -8.43 7.79
C GLY A 35 8.41 -9.19 7.16
N SER A 36 8.19 -9.91 6.05
CA SER A 36 9.26 -10.67 5.38
C SER A 36 10.37 -9.76 4.89
N ASN A 37 11.61 -10.24 4.92
CA ASN A 37 12.73 -9.47 4.39
C ASN A 37 12.71 -9.43 2.85
N TYR A 38 13.45 -8.49 2.26
CA TYR A 38 13.47 -8.31 0.80
C TYR A 38 14.06 -9.49 0.02
N THR A 39 14.91 -10.31 0.63
CA THR A 39 15.48 -11.49 -0.02
C THR A 39 14.40 -12.54 -0.24
N ASP A 40 13.56 -12.81 0.76
CA ASP A 40 12.48 -13.80 0.66
C ASP A 40 11.44 -13.39 -0.39
N LEU A 41 11.11 -12.10 -0.43
CA LEU A 41 10.20 -11.54 -1.43
C LEU A 41 10.80 -11.61 -2.84
N ALA A 42 12.09 -11.32 -3.00
CA ALA A 42 12.78 -11.43 -4.28
C ALA A 42 12.70 -12.85 -4.85
N TYR A 43 12.92 -13.87 -4.01
CA TYR A 43 12.77 -15.27 -4.41
C TYR A 43 11.32 -15.63 -4.74
N THR A 44 10.37 -15.22 -3.89
CA THR A 44 8.94 -15.54 -4.04
C THR A 44 8.37 -15.00 -5.35
N PHE A 45 8.67 -13.73 -5.66
CA PHE A 45 8.12 -13.04 -6.83
C PHE A 45 9.04 -13.09 -8.05
N ARG A 46 10.23 -13.69 -7.94
CA ARG A 46 11.24 -13.76 -9.02
C ARG A 46 11.61 -12.37 -9.56
N VAL A 47 11.70 -11.40 -8.66
CA VAL A 47 12.08 -10.01 -8.91
C VAL A 47 13.38 -9.73 -8.18
N SER A 48 14.26 -8.88 -8.73
CA SER A 48 15.51 -8.55 -8.05
C SER A 48 15.24 -7.88 -6.69
N LYS A 49 16.11 -8.12 -5.71
CA LYS A 49 16.00 -7.52 -4.38
C LYS A 49 15.95 -5.99 -4.43
N SER A 50 16.69 -5.37 -5.35
CA SER A 50 16.64 -3.92 -5.56
C SER A 50 15.27 -3.47 -6.05
N SER A 51 14.71 -4.14 -7.07
CA SER A 51 13.37 -3.82 -7.58
C SER A 51 12.29 -4.05 -6.52
N VAL A 52 12.38 -5.09 -5.69
CA VAL A 52 11.46 -5.30 -4.54
C VAL A 52 11.50 -4.10 -3.59
N SER A 53 12.69 -3.67 -3.16
CA SER A 53 12.85 -2.51 -2.29
C SER A 53 12.24 -1.23 -2.88
N HIS A 54 12.47 -0.98 -4.18
CA HIS A 54 11.87 0.16 -4.87
C HIS A 54 10.35 0.05 -4.98
N ILE A 55 9.83 -1.14 -5.34
CA ILE A 55 8.39 -1.39 -5.46
C ILE A 55 7.70 -1.15 -4.13
N ILE A 56 8.23 -1.68 -3.03
CA ILE A 56 7.62 -1.51 -1.70
C ILE A 56 7.54 -0.03 -1.34
N ARG A 57 8.64 0.72 -1.48
CA ARG A 57 8.65 2.16 -1.16
C ARG A 57 7.63 2.92 -2.00
N GLU A 58 7.72 2.83 -3.33
CA GLU A 58 6.80 3.55 -4.23
C GLU A 58 5.33 3.17 -4.00
N THR A 59 5.07 1.88 -3.75
CA THR A 59 3.70 1.40 -3.57
C THR A 59 3.13 1.86 -2.23
N CYS A 60 3.92 1.88 -1.15
CA CYS A 60 3.50 2.46 0.13
C CYS A 60 3.16 3.95 -0.01
N ASP A 61 3.98 4.72 -0.72
CA ASP A 61 3.74 6.15 -0.96
C ASP A 61 2.43 6.36 -1.73
N VAL A 62 2.19 5.57 -2.78
CA VAL A 62 0.95 5.63 -3.56
C VAL A 62 -0.26 5.22 -2.74
N ILE A 63 -0.16 4.15 -1.94
CA ILE A 63 -1.22 3.72 -1.02
C ILE A 63 -1.58 4.85 -0.06
N TRP A 64 -0.57 5.47 0.57
CA TRP A 64 -0.79 6.56 1.51
C TRP A 64 -1.48 7.75 0.86
N GLN A 65 -0.94 8.24 -0.27
CA GLN A 65 -1.47 9.39 -0.99
C GLN A 65 -2.93 9.21 -1.45
N VAL A 66 -3.32 7.99 -1.83
CA VAL A 66 -4.66 7.72 -2.33
C VAL A 66 -5.65 7.38 -1.21
N LEU A 67 -5.24 6.54 -0.26
CA LEU A 67 -6.18 6.02 0.75
C LEU A 67 -6.29 6.91 1.98
N GLN A 68 -5.21 7.57 2.42
CA GLN A 68 -5.26 8.38 3.65
C GLN A 68 -6.40 9.41 3.62
N PRO A 69 -6.63 10.18 2.54
CA PRO A 69 -7.73 11.14 2.49
C PRO A 69 -9.12 10.49 2.50
N LEU A 70 -9.24 9.24 2.04
CA LEU A 70 -10.52 8.53 1.89
C LEU A 70 -10.95 7.82 3.16
N VAL A 71 -9.99 7.27 3.92
CA VAL A 71 -10.27 6.38 5.06
C VAL A 71 -9.69 6.85 6.39
N MET A 72 -8.80 7.86 6.36
CA MET A 72 -8.15 8.42 7.55
C MET A 72 -8.15 9.95 7.46
N ALA A 73 -9.31 10.52 7.10
CA ALA A 73 -9.51 11.96 7.10
C ALA A 73 -9.26 12.53 8.50
N ILE A 74 -8.55 13.65 8.58
CA ILE A 74 -8.28 14.31 9.85
C ILE A 74 -9.57 15.01 10.29
N PRO A 75 -10.10 14.70 11.48
CA PRO A 75 -11.30 15.36 11.99
C PRO A 75 -11.07 16.86 12.17
N ALA A 76 -12.05 17.65 11.77
CA ALA A 76 -11.95 19.11 11.76
C ALA A 76 -12.29 19.74 13.12
N SER A 77 -12.91 18.97 14.03
CA SER A 77 -13.42 19.48 15.30
C SER A 77 -13.28 18.46 16.44
N SER A 78 -13.30 18.97 17.67
CA SER A 78 -13.29 18.11 18.87
C SER A 78 -14.50 17.18 18.93
N ASP A 79 -15.65 17.58 18.40
CA ASP A 79 -16.87 16.77 18.39
C ASP A 79 -16.72 15.57 17.43
N GLU A 80 -16.14 15.78 16.25
CA GLU A 80 -15.83 14.68 15.33
C GLU A 80 -14.82 13.69 15.93
N TRP A 81 -13.83 14.19 16.67
CA TRP A 81 -12.90 13.35 17.43
C TRP A 81 -13.62 12.52 18.49
N ALA A 82 -14.57 13.09 19.23
CA ALA A 82 -15.36 12.39 20.22
C ALA A 82 -16.20 11.26 19.60
N ILE A 83 -16.85 11.52 18.45
CA ILE A 83 -17.62 10.52 17.72
C ILE A 83 -16.74 9.34 17.28
N ILE A 84 -15.52 9.60 16.78
CA ILE A 84 -14.58 8.55 16.39
C ILE A 84 -14.14 7.72 17.61
N ALA A 85 -13.86 8.39 18.73
CA ALA A 85 -13.47 7.72 19.97
C ALA A 85 -14.59 6.82 20.51
N GLU A 86 -15.83 7.33 20.62
CA GLU A 86 -17.00 6.53 21.03
C GLU A 86 -17.23 5.34 20.09
N GLY A 87 -17.12 5.57 18.78
CA GLY A 87 -17.27 4.51 17.78
C GLY A 87 -16.19 3.43 17.90
N PHE A 88 -14.97 3.80 18.30
CA PHE A 88 -13.90 2.85 18.60
C PHE A 88 -14.20 2.07 19.88
N GLU A 89 -14.52 2.77 20.98
CA GLU A 89 -14.87 2.19 22.29
C GLU A 89 -15.97 1.14 22.15
N TYR A 90 -17.08 1.50 21.49
CA TYR A 90 -18.21 0.61 21.26
C TYR A 90 -17.84 -0.64 20.43
N LYS A 91 -17.03 -0.49 19.38
CA LYS A 91 -16.69 -1.62 18.49
C LYS A 91 -15.73 -2.61 19.14
N TRP A 92 -14.82 -2.11 19.98
CA TRP A 92 -13.73 -2.92 20.53
C TRP A 92 -13.91 -3.25 22.02
N ASN A 93 -15.00 -2.79 22.66
CA ASN A 93 -15.32 -2.99 24.08
C ASN A 93 -14.15 -2.61 25.02
N PHE A 94 -13.55 -1.43 24.78
CA PHE A 94 -12.50 -0.87 25.63
C PHE A 94 -13.07 0.03 26.72
#